data_AF-H9EZS1-F1
#
_entry.id   AF-H9EZS1-F1
#
_cell.length_a   1.000
_cell.length_b   1.000
_cell.length_c   1.000
_cell.angle_alpha   90.00
_cell.angle_beta   90.00
_cell.angle_gamma   90.00
#
_symmetry.space_group_name_H-M   'P 1'
#
loop_
_entity.id
_entity.type
_entity.pdbx_description
1 polymer ?
#
loop_
_entity_poly.entity_id
_entity_poly.type
_entity_poly.pdbx_seq_one_letter_code
_entity_poly.pdbx_strand_id
1 'polypeptide(L)'
;MGSPVHRVSLGDTWSRQMHPDMESERYMQSFDVERLTNILDGGAQNTALRRKVESIIHSYPEFSRKDNYFMTQNERYKAAMRRAFHIRL
;
A
#
# COMPACT_ATOMS: atom_id res chain seq x y z
N MET A 1 12.62 -19.52 -12.67
CA MET A 1 11.15 -19.52 -12.68
C MET A 1 10.70 -18.80 -11.41
N GLY A 2 10.35 -17.52 -11.51
CA GLY A 2 10.00 -16.72 -10.33
C GLY A 2 8.66 -17.19 -9.75
N SER A 3 8.64 -17.48 -8.45
CA SER A 3 7.40 -17.75 -7.71
C SER A 3 6.41 -16.60 -7.95
N PRO A 4 5.10 -16.86 -8.14
CA PRO A 4 4.12 -15.80 -8.27
C PRO A 4 4.15 -14.98 -6.98
N VAL A 5 4.74 -13.79 -7.04
CA VAL A 5 4.75 -12.89 -5.89
C VAL A 5 3.30 -12.54 -5.62
N HIS A 6 2.69 -13.13 -4.58
CA HIS A 6 1.33 -12.78 -4.19
C HIS A 6 1.35 -11.33 -3.69
N ARG A 7 0.88 -10.42 -4.55
CA ARG A 7 0.91 -8.99 -4.30
C ARG A 7 -0.31 -8.60 -3.48
N VAL A 8 -0.11 -8.28 -2.21
CA VAL A 8 -1.17 -7.77 -1.33
C VAL A 8 -1.66 -6.38 -1.81
N SER A 9 -0.74 -5.57 -2.37
CA SER A 9 -1.03 -4.25 -2.95
C SER A 9 -0.44 -4.08 -4.36
N LEU A 10 -1.22 -3.50 -5.29
CA LEU A 10 -0.74 -3.12 -6.63
C LEU A 10 0.10 -1.85 -6.48
N GLY A 11 1.41 -1.96 -6.68
CA GLY A 11 2.34 -0.82 -6.63
C GLY A 11 3.51 -0.97 -5.67
N ASP A 12 3.59 -2.08 -4.93
CA ASP A 12 4.73 -2.33 -4.03
C ASP A 12 6.02 -2.58 -4.82
N THR A 13 6.78 -1.51 -5.06
CA THR A 13 8.20 -1.58 -5.45
C THR A 13 9.03 -2.36 -4.42
N TRP A 14 8.51 -2.52 -3.21
CA TRP A 14 9.04 -3.40 -2.15
C TRP A 14 9.18 -4.86 -2.60
N SER A 15 8.39 -5.32 -3.57
CA SER A 15 8.50 -6.66 -4.14
C SER A 15 9.71 -6.86 -5.06
N ARG A 16 10.39 -5.79 -5.50
CA ARG A 16 11.54 -5.89 -6.42
C ARG A 16 12.88 -6.03 -5.69
N GLN A 17 12.93 -5.62 -4.41
CA GLN A 17 14.06 -5.77 -3.50
C GLN A 17 13.50 -6.00 -2.10
N MET A 18 13.06 -7.23 -1.82
CA MET A 18 12.79 -7.65 -0.45
C MET A 18 14.10 -8.05 0.23
N HIS A 19 14.20 -7.80 1.53
CA HIS A 19 15.30 -8.33 2.32
C HIS A 19 15.25 -9.87 2.32
N PRO A 20 16.38 -10.59 2.21
CA PRO A 20 16.39 -12.06 2.14
C PRO A 20 15.65 -12.74 3.29
N ASP A 21 15.76 -12.21 4.51
CA ASP A 21 15.04 -12.76 5.67
C ASP A 21 13.53 -12.67 5.49
N MET A 22 13.02 -11.52 5.02
CA MET A 22 11.59 -11.34 4.74
C MET A 22 11.12 -12.22 3.57
N GLU A 23 11.98 -12.45 2.57
CA GLU A 23 11.68 -13.38 1.48
C GLU A 23 11.56 -14.81 1.99
N SER A 24 12.47 -15.23 2.87
CA SER A 24 12.45 -16.56 3.48
C SER A 24 11.20 -16.80 4.35
N GLU A 25 10.77 -15.80 5.12
CA GLU A 25 9.52 -15.83 5.89
C GLU A 25 8.29 -15.96 4.98
N ARG A 26 8.31 -15.30 3.80
CA ARG A 26 7.20 -15.30 2.85
C ARG A 26 7.18 -16.51 1.91
N TYR A 27 8.31 -17.20 1.75
CA TYR A 27 8.42 -18.35 0.85
C TYR A 27 7.55 -19.52 1.29
N MET A 28 7.46 -19.78 2.60
CA MET A 28 6.68 -20.89 3.18
C MET A 28 5.27 -20.48 3.60
N GLN A 29 4.47 -19.94 2.66
CA GLN A 29 3.05 -19.67 2.94
C GLN A 29 2.23 -20.97 2.96
N SER A 30 1.48 -21.21 4.04
CA SER A 30 0.56 -22.36 4.18
C SER A 30 -0.85 -22.11 3.64
N PHE A 31 -1.10 -20.90 3.11
CA PHE A 31 -2.40 -20.47 2.61
C PHE A 31 -2.26 -19.50 1.42
N ASP A 32 -3.35 -19.35 0.67
CA ASP A 32 -3.45 -18.39 -0.43
C ASP A 32 -3.72 -16.98 0.12
N VAL A 33 -2.71 -16.11 -0.02
CA VAL A 33 -2.74 -14.72 0.43
C VAL A 33 -3.76 -13.88 -0.35
N GLU A 34 -3.94 -14.13 -1.64
CA GLU A 34 -4.93 -13.41 -2.46
C GLU A 34 -6.34 -13.73 -2.00
N ARG A 35 -6.61 -15.02 -1.76
CA ARG A 35 -7.89 -15.47 -1.21
C ARG A 35 -8.17 -14.86 0.16
N LEU A 36 -7.17 -14.85 1.06
CA LEU A 36 -7.33 -14.21 2.38
C LEU A 36 -7.60 -12.70 2.24
N THR A 37 -6.88 -12.02 1.35
CA THR A 37 -7.07 -10.58 1.10
C THR A 37 -8.48 -10.30 0.61
N ASN A 38 -8.98 -11.10 -0.33
CA ASN A 38 -10.35 -10.98 -0.83
C ASN A 38 -11.38 -11.20 0.28
N ILE A 39 -11.14 -12.11 1.24
CA ILE A 39 -12.03 -12.30 2.39
C ILE A 39 -12.02 -11.06 3.29
N LEU A 40 -10.84 -10.50 3.60
CA LEU A 40 -10.69 -9.34 4.48
C LEU A 40 -11.31 -8.06 3.89
N ASP A 41 -11.17 -7.86 2.58
CA ASP A 41 -11.77 -6.71 1.89
C ASP A 41 -13.27 -6.90 1.58
N GLY A 42 -13.86 -8.06 1.90
CA GLY A 42 -15.27 -8.36 1.64
C GLY A 42 -15.59 -8.72 0.19
N GLY A 43 -14.58 -9.13 -0.59
CA GLY A 43 -14.70 -9.68 -1.93
C GLY A 43 -13.59 -9.22 -2.87
N ALA A 44 -13.35 -10.00 -3.93
CA ALA A 44 -12.30 -9.70 -4.92
C ALA A 44 -12.50 -8.35 -5.63
N GLN A 45 -13.75 -7.91 -5.80
CA GLN A 45 -14.07 -6.61 -6.38
C GLN A 45 -13.61 -5.46 -5.48
N ASN A 46 -13.81 -5.59 -4.15
CA ASN A 46 -13.38 -4.59 -3.17
C ASN A 46 -11.85 -4.56 -3.06
N THR A 47 -11.18 -5.70 -3.12
CA THR A 47 -9.72 -5.78 -3.20
C THR A 47 -9.19 -5.08 -4.44
N ALA A 48 -9.78 -5.35 -5.61
CA ALA A 48 -9.40 -4.67 -6.85
C ALA A 48 -9.63 -3.15 -6.78
N LEU A 49 -10.75 -2.72 -6.18
CA LEU A 49 -11.06 -1.30 -5.98
C LEU A 49 -10.06 -0.64 -5.03
N ARG A 50 -9.80 -1.23 -3.86
CA ARG A 50 -8.82 -0.74 -2.88
C ARG A 50 -7.45 -0.56 -3.53
N ARG A 51 -6.98 -1.58 -4.26
CA ARG A 51 -5.70 -1.54 -4.98
C ARG A 51 -5.65 -0.48 -6.07
N LYS A 52 -6.75 -0.26 -6.80
CA LYS A 52 -6.85 0.83 -7.79
C LYS A 52 -6.75 2.20 -7.11
N VAL A 53 -7.49 2.42 -6.03
CA VAL A 53 -7.43 3.66 -5.24
C VAL A 53 -6.03 3.88 -4.67
N GLU A 54 -5.42 2.85 -4.11
CA GLU A 54 -4.04 2.89 -3.59
C GLU A 54 -3.03 3.28 -4.68
N SER A 55 -3.12 2.67 -5.87
CA SER A 55 -2.26 3.01 -7.01
C SER A 55 -2.41 4.48 -7.43
N ILE A 56 -3.63 5.02 -7.40
CA ILE A 56 -3.89 6.43 -7.70
C ILE A 56 -3.26 7.31 -6.62
N ILE A 57 -3.49 7.01 -5.34
CA ILE A 57 -2.93 7.80 -4.22
C ILE A 57 -1.40 7.83 -4.26
N HIS A 58 -0.74 6.70 -4.51
CA HIS A 58 0.73 6.63 -4.59
C HIS A 58 1.31 7.38 -5.80
N SER A 59 0.51 7.65 -6.83
CA SER A 59 0.98 8.42 -7.99
C SER A 59 1.11 9.92 -7.71
N TYR A 60 0.49 10.44 -6.64
CA TYR A 60 0.55 11.85 -6.27
C TYR A 60 1.46 12.06 -5.04
N PRO A 61 2.61 12.75 -5.19
CA PRO A 61 3.53 13.03 -4.10
C PRO A 61 2.90 13.77 -2.91
N GLU A 62 1.88 14.57 -3.16
CA GLU A 62 1.16 15.38 -2.16
C GLU A 62 0.48 14.52 -1.09
N PHE A 63 0.10 13.28 -1.43
CA PHE A 63 -0.47 12.33 -0.49
C PHE A 63 0.57 11.55 0.32
N SER A 64 1.86 11.70 0.01
CA SER A 64 2.93 11.08 0.77
C SER A 64 2.90 11.51 2.24
N ARG A 65 3.14 10.53 3.12
CA ARG A 65 3.18 10.71 4.58
C ARG A 65 4.54 10.38 5.18
N LYS A 66 5.56 10.13 4.34
CA LYS A 66 6.89 9.68 4.78
C LYS A 66 7.52 10.60 5.82
N ASP A 67 7.31 11.91 5.68
CA ASP A 67 7.96 12.91 6.52
C ASP A 67 7.16 13.27 7.79
N ASN A 68 6.01 12.62 8.04
CA ASN A 68 5.13 12.96 9.17
C ASN A 68 5.82 12.85 10.54
N TYR A 69 6.86 12.01 10.65
CA TYR A 69 7.63 11.83 11.89
C TYR A 69 8.57 13.01 12.19
N PHE A 70 8.91 13.81 11.18
CA PHE A 70 9.77 14.99 11.30
C PHE A 70 8.98 16.29 11.45
N MET A 71 7.64 16.20 11.43
CA MET A 71 6.75 17.35 11.48
C MET A 71 6.26 17.63 12.90
N THR A 72 6.29 18.90 13.28
CA THR A 72 5.55 19.43 14.44
C THR A 72 4.04 19.29 14.24
N GLN A 73 3.26 19.45 15.31
CA GLN A 73 1.80 19.39 15.25
C GLN A 73 1.20 20.36 14.21
N ASN A 74 1.69 21.60 14.17
CA ASN A 74 1.22 22.62 13.23
C ASN A 74 1.55 22.27 11.77
N GLU A 75 2.71 21.68 11.52
CA GLU A 75 3.09 21.22 10.19
C GLU A 75 2.24 20.03 9.74
N ARG A 76 1.96 19.07 10.64
CA ARG A 76 1.05 17.95 10.36
C ARG A 76 -0.36 18.44 10.03
N TYR A 77 -0.85 19.45 10.75
CA TYR A 77 -2.14 20.08 10.47
C TYR A 77 -2.15 20.71 9.08
N LYS A 78 -1.17 21.56 8.76
CA LYS A 78 -1.06 22.20 7.43
C LYS A 78 -0.97 21.17 6.30
N ALA A 79 -0.17 20.12 6.47
CA ALA A 79 -0.06 19.04 5.49
C ALA A 79 -1.38 18.27 5.31
N ALA A 80 -2.13 18.03 6.39
CA ALA A 80 -3.45 17.40 6.33
C ALA A 80 -4.45 18.27 5.56
N MET A 81 -4.47 19.58 5.81
CA MET A 81 -5.32 20.52 5.09
C MET A 81 -4.99 20.53 3.59
N ARG A 82 -3.71 20.62 3.22
CA ARG A 82 -3.28 20.57 1.80
C ARG A 82 -3.79 19.32 1.08
N ARG A 83 -3.65 18.15 1.71
CA ARG A 83 -4.16 16.88 1.17
C ARG A 83 -5.68 16.88 1.02
N ALA A 84 -6.42 17.39 2.02
CA ALA A 84 -7.87 17.45 1.97
C ALA A 84 -8.37 18.31 0.78
N PHE A 85 -7.69 19.42 0.48
CA PHE A 85 -8.02 20.23 -0.69
C PHE A 85 -7.66 19.54 -2.01
N HIS A 86 -6.56 18.79 -2.06
CA HIS A 86 -6.14 18.05 -3.26
C HIS A 86 -7.11 16.91 -3.65
N ILE A 87 -7.95 16.44 -2.72
CA ILE A 87 -9.00 15.44 -2.99
C ILE A 87 -10.28 16.10 -3.51
N ARG A 88 -10.51 17.37 -3.17
CA ARG A 88 -11.79 18.07 -3.39
C ARG A 88 -11.81 18.91 -4.68
N LEU A 89 -10.64 19.12 -5.29
CA LEU A 89 -10.45 19.75 -6.60
C LEU A 89 -10.13 18.67 -7.63
#